data_AF-L0DWX1-F1
#
_entry.id   AF-L0DWX1-F1
#
_cell.length_a   1.000
_cell.length_b   1.000
_cell.length_c   1.000
_cell.angle_alpha   90.00
_cell.angle_beta   90.00
_cell.angle_gamma   90.00
#
_symmetry.space_group_name_H-M   'P 1'
#
loop_
_entity.id
_entity.type
_entity.pdbx_description
1 polymer ?
#
loop_
_entity_poly.entity_id
_entity_poly.type
_entity_poly.pdbx_seq_one_letter_code
_entity_poly.pdbx_strand_id
1 'polypeptide(L)' 'MKILFLHGWQSLPGGVKPSYLARHGHQVLTPALDDHDFTAAVATAQAVFEWARCGESPAHAVGPAGLNSQRLAR' A
#
# COMPACT_ATOMS: atom_id res chain seq x y z
N MET A 1 12.81 -0.37 8.84
CA MET A 1 12.86 -0.64 7.37
C MET A 1 11.47 -0.52 6.78
N LYS A 2 11.34 -0.09 5.52
CA LYS A 2 10.07 -0.04 4.80
C LYS A 2 9.79 -1.39 4.13
N ILE A 3 8.56 -1.87 4.20
CA ILE A 3 8.13 -3.14 3.61
C ILE A 3 6.84 -2.88 2.83
N LEU A 4 6.82 -3.21 1.54
CA LEU A 4 5.61 -3.30 0.74
C LEU A 4 5.04 -4.73 0.88
N PHE A 5 3.85 -4.85 1.47
CA PHE A 5 3.20 -6.13 1.71
C PHE A 5 1.99 -6.25 0.77
N LEU A 6 2.06 -7.21 -0.15
CA LEU A 6 1.00 -7.50 -1.13
C LEU A 6 0.08 -8.59 -0.57
N HIS A 7 -1.23 -8.32 -0.52
CA HIS A 7 -2.21 -9.30 -0.08
C HIS A 7 -2.59 -10.25 -1.22
N GLY A 8 -3.08 -11.44 -0.85
CA GLY A 8 -3.65 -12.38 -1.81
C GLY A 8 -5.10 -12.02 -2.16
N TRP A 9 -5.66 -12.75 -3.12
CA TRP A 9 -7.05 -12.66 -3.56
C TRP A 9 -8.02 -12.71 -2.37
N GLN A 10 -8.90 -11.70 -2.25
CA GLN A 10 -9.92 -11.51 -1.20
C GLN A 10 -9.38 -11.31 0.22
N SER A 11 -8.06 -11.16 0.39
CA SER A 11 -7.48 -10.86 1.69
C SER A 11 -7.47 -9.35 1.92
N LEU A 12 -8.03 -8.91 3.05
CA LEU A 12 -8.02 -7.50 3.41
C LEU A 12 -6.63 -7.02 3.89
N PRO A 13 -6.29 -5.73 3.68
CA PRO A 13 -5.15 -5.08 4.33
C PRO A 13 -5.24 -5.17 5.87
N GLY A 14 -4.10 -5.39 6.54
CA GLY A 14 -4.03 -5.38 8.02
C GLY A 14 -4.14 -6.75 8.71
N GLY A 15 -3.87 -7.85 8.01
CA GLY A 15 -3.79 -9.19 8.61
C GLY A 15 -2.64 -9.42 9.60
N VAL A 16 -2.56 -10.62 10.18
CA VAL A 16 -1.61 -10.97 11.25
C VAL A 16 -0.14 -10.68 10.88
N LYS A 17 0.27 -11.03 9.66
CA LYS A 17 1.66 -10.85 9.18
C LYS A 17 2.07 -9.37 9.10
N PRO A 18 1.34 -8.48 8.41
CA PRO A 18 1.69 -7.06 8.38
C PRO A 18 1.63 -6.41 9.77
N SER A 19 0.67 -6.79 10.64
CA SER A 19 0.62 -6.28 12.02
C SER A 19 1.81 -6.73 12.87
N TYR A 20 2.29 -7.97 12.70
CA TYR A 20 3.49 -8.45 13.37
C TYR A 20 4.71 -7.61 12.97
N LEU A 21 4.94 -7.43 11.66
CA LEU A 21 6.04 -6.62 11.15
C LEU A 21 6.00 -5.18 11.68
N ALA A 22 4.81 -4.56 11.70
CA ALA A 22 4.64 -3.22 12.24
C ALA A 22 5.01 -3.13 13.74
N ARG A 23 4.58 -4.11 14.54
CA ARG A 23 4.91 -4.20 15.98
C ARG A 23 6.40 -4.37 16.25
N HIS A 24 7.16 -4.90 15.28
CA HIS A 24 8.62 -5.04 15.36
C HIS A 24 9.39 -3.85 14.76
N GLY A 25 8.74 -2.70 14.56
CA GLY A 25 9.41 -1.46 14.16
C GLY A 25 9.62 -1.32 12.65
N HIS A 26 8.97 -2.15 11.83
CA HIS A 26 8.95 -1.97 10.38
C HIS A 26 7.81 -1.02 9.97
N GLN A 27 8.07 -0.16 8.97
CA GLN A 27 7.03 0.60 8.31
C GLN A 27 6.41 -0.29 7.23
N VAL A 28 5.18 -0.74 7.43
CA VAL A 28 4.49 -1.66 6.52
C VAL A 28 3.48 -0.88 5.67
N LEU A 29 3.56 -1.07 4.35
CA LEU A 29 2.65 -0.49 3.37
C LEU A 29 1.81 -1.61 2.76
N THR A 30 0.49 -1.50 2.84
CA THR A 30 -0.46 -2.48 2.31
C THR A 30 -1.43 -1.77 1.35
N PRO A 31 -1.08 -1.62 0.06
CA PRO A 31 -2.02 -1.11 -0.93
C PRO A 31 -3.26 -2.01 -1.02
N ALA A 32 -4.40 -1.42 -1.36
CA ALA A 32 -5.57 -2.17 -1.78
C ALA A 32 -5.36 -2.60 -3.24
N LEU A 33 -5.17 -3.89 -3.45
CA LEU A 33 -4.99 -4.48 -4.78
C LEU A 33 -6.34 -4.92 -5.33
N ASP A 34 -6.50 -4.81 -6.65
CA ASP A 34 -7.66 -5.34 -7.34
C ASP A 34 -7.59 -6.88 -7.38
N ASP A 35 -8.70 -7.54 -7.05
CA ASP A 35 -8.81 -9.00 -7.00
C ASP A 35 -9.03 -9.63 -8.39
N HIS A 36 -9.45 -8.84 -9.38
CA HIS A 36 -9.90 -9.32 -10.69
C HIS A 36 -9.11 -8.72 -11.86
N ASP A 37 -8.42 -7.61 -11.65
CA ASP A 37 -7.54 -6.98 -12.64
C ASP A 37 -6.07 -6.97 -12.15
N PHE A 38 -5.29 -7.93 -12.66
CA PHE A 38 -3.88 -8.03 -12.35
C PHE A 38 -3.07 -6.79 -12.78
N THR A 39 -3.43 -6.16 -13.90
CA THR A 39 -2.72 -4.97 -14.38
C THR A 39 -2.96 -3.80 -13.43
N ALA A 40 -4.20 -3.61 -12.98
CA ALA A 40 -4.55 -2.59 -12.00
C ALA A 40 -3.87 -2.86 -10.63
N ALA A 41 -3.82 -4.11 -10.20
CA ALA A 41 -3.10 -4.51 -8.98
C ALA A 41 -1.61 -4.18 -9.05
N VAL A 42 -0.93 -4.53 -10.16
CA VAL A 42 0.50 -4.22 -10.37
C VAL A 42 0.74 -2.71 -10.42
N ALA A 43 -0.10 -1.96 -11.14
CA ALA A 43 0.03 -0.50 -11.22
C ALA A 43 -0.06 0.15 -9.83
N THR A 44 -1.00 -0.31 -9.00
CA THR A 44 -1.18 0.18 -7.63
C THR A 44 0.04 -0.15 -6.76
N ALA A 45 0.53 -1.39 -6.82
CA ALA A 45 1.73 -1.81 -6.08
C ALA A 45 2.96 -0.99 -6.48
N GLN A 46 3.16 -0.77 -7.79
CA GLN A 46 4.28 0.01 -8.30
C GLN A 46 4.20 1.46 -7.80
N ALA A 47 3.05 2.13 -7.90
CA ALA A 47 2.90 3.51 -7.43
C ALA A 47 3.28 3.69 -5.95
N VAL A 48 2.87 2.75 -5.09
CA VAL A 48 3.24 2.77 -3.66
C VAL A 48 4.72 2.48 -3.44
N PHE A 49 5.31 1.57 -4.22
CA PHE A 49 6.74 1.31 -4.18
C PHE A 49 7.56 2.56 -4.54
N GLU A 50 7.19 3.25 -5.63
CA GLU A 50 7.90 4.45 -6.07
C GLU A 50 7.81 5.59 -5.05
N TRP A 51 6.63 5.80 -4.47
CA TRP A 51 6.44 6.74 -3.38
C TRP A 51 7.34 6.42 -2.18
N ALA A 52 7.39 5.14 -1.77
CA ALA A 52 8.17 4.70 -0.63
C ALA A 52 9.69 4.84 -0.87
N ARG A 53 10.13 4.63 -2.11
CA ARG A 53 11.51 4.79 -2.60
C ARG A 53 11.95 6.24 -2.62
N CYS A 54 11.20 7.12 -3.27
CA CYS A 54 11.65 8.48 -3.58
C CYS A 54 11.37 9.48 -2.47
N GLY A 55 10.43 9.20 -1.54
CA GLY A 55 10.04 10.15 -0.52
C GLY A 55 9.20 11.34 -1.04
N GLU A 56 8.92 11.38 -2.34
CA GLU A 56 8.05 12.36 -2.99
C GLU A 56 6.67 11.74 -3.29
N SER A 57 5.62 12.50 -2.97
CA SER A 57 4.22 12.13 -3.12
C SER A 57 3.87 11.81 -4.58
N PRO A 58 3.12 10.73 -4.90
CA PRO A 58 2.82 10.35 -6.27
C PRO A 58 1.62 11.15 -6.79
N ALA A 59 1.65 12.48 -6.65
CA ALA A 59 0.56 13.37 -7.05
C ALA A 59 0.19 13.26 -8.55
N HIS A 60 1.00 12.55 -9.35
CA HIS A 60 0.75 12.29 -10.77
C HIS A 60 0.25 10.86 -11.09
N ALA A 61 0.12 9.96 -10.12
CA ALA A 61 -0.46 8.62 -10.33
C ALA A 61 -1.92 8.59 -9.84
N VAL A 62 -2.79 9.35 -10.51
CA VAL A 62 -4.24 9.27 -10.29
C VAL A 62 -4.78 8.08 -11.07
N GLY A 63 -5.07 6.99 -10.35
CA GLY A 63 -6.00 5.92 -10.76
C GLY A 63 -7.26 5.97 -9.89
N PRO A 64 -8.43 5.51 -10.39
CA PRO A 64 -9.73 5.89 -9.87
C PRO A 64 -10.16 5.01 -8.70
N ALA A 65 -9.52 5.10 -7.53
CA ALA A 65 -10.12 4.76 -6.24
C ALA A 65 -9.14 4.95 -5.08
N GLY A 66 -9.48 5.84 -4.15
CA GLY A 66 -9.22 5.60 -2.73
C GLY A 66 -7.85 5.99 -2.18
N LEU A 67 -7.51 7.28 -2.19
CA LEU A 67 -6.65 7.84 -1.15
C LEU A 67 -7.36 7.66 0.19
N ASN A 68 -6.91 6.70 1.00
CA ASN A 68 -7.46 6.48 2.33
C ASN A 68 -6.96 7.58 3.29
N SER A 69 -7.91 8.38 3.78
CA SER A 69 -7.76 9.59 4.59
C SER A 69 -7.26 9.31 6.01
N GLN A 70 -6.02 8.83 6.16
CA GLN A 70 -5.37 8.76 7.47
C GLN A 70 -4.01 9.45 7.45
N ARG A 71 -4.03 10.78 7.32
CA ARG A 71 -2.92 11.62 7.77
C ARG A 71 -3.40 13.02 8.14
N LEU A 72 -3.05 13.39 9.38
CA LEU A 72 -3.12 14.72 10.01
C LEU A 72 -4.47 15.17 10.57
N ALA A 73 -4.86 14.56 11.70
CA ALA A 73 -5.31 15.38 12.84
C ALA A 73 -4.05 15.75 13.64
N ARG A 74 -3.64 17.00 13.52
CA ARG A 74 -2.93 17.76 14.56
C ARG A 74 -3.98 18.51 15.36
#